data_AF-A0A6G8CCA9-F1
#
_entry.id   AF-A0A6G8CCA9-F1
#
_cell.length_a   1.000
_cell.length_b   1.000
_cell.length_c   1.000
_cell.angle_alpha   90.00
_cell.angle_beta   90.00
_cell.angle_gamma   90.00
#
_symmetry.space_group_name_H-M   'P 1'
#
loop_
_entity.id
_entity.type
_entity.pdbx_description
1 polymer ?
#
loop_
_entity_poly.entity_id
_entity_poly.type
_entity_poly.pdbx_seq_one_letter_code
_entity_poly.pdbx_strand_id
1 'polypeptide(L)'
;MARFTTLSRYTLGLLLVVAGVLHFVAPTPYVRIMPPYLPAPLMLVYLSGLCEVGLGIGLLFRRTMRWAAWGTVALFIAVLPANVYMAQANDSLFHLPAWLVWGRLPLQLVLIAWAWSHTRKAERLVF
;
A
#
# COMPACT_ATOMS: atom_id res chain seq x y z
N MET A 1 1.84 24.60 -11.39
CA MET A 1 2.23 23.17 -11.29
C MET A 1 2.43 22.65 -9.85
N ALA A 2 2.87 23.45 -8.86
CA ALA A 2 3.17 22.98 -7.49
C ALA A 2 1.95 22.56 -6.62
N ARG A 3 0.73 23.06 -6.92
CA ARG A 3 -0.49 22.71 -6.16
C ARG A 3 -0.93 21.27 -6.41
N PHE A 4 -0.86 20.79 -7.66
CA PHE A 4 -1.23 19.42 -8.02
C PHE A 4 -0.34 18.36 -7.37
N THR A 5 0.95 18.63 -7.23
CA THR A 5 1.90 17.71 -6.56
C THR A 5 1.76 17.70 -5.05
N THR A 6 1.16 18.74 -4.48
CA THR A 6 0.92 18.84 -3.05
C THR A 6 -0.37 18.10 -2.71
N LEU A 7 -1.43 18.33 -3.49
CA LEU A 7 -2.71 17.63 -3.33
C LEU A 7 -2.54 16.11 -3.51
N SER A 8 -1.76 15.67 -4.52
CA SER A 8 -1.51 14.25 -4.77
C SER A 8 -0.81 13.53 -3.60
N ARG A 9 0.08 14.22 -2.89
CA ARG A 9 0.77 13.68 -1.71
C ARG A 9 -0.18 13.49 -0.55
N TYR A 10 -1.03 14.49 -0.29
CA TYR A 10 -2.05 14.39 0.74
C TYR A 10 -3.04 13.27 0.45
N THR A 11 -3.45 13.11 -0.81
CA THR A 11 -4.33 11.99 -1.19
C THR A 11 -3.66 10.63 -0.99
N LEU A 12 -2.42 10.44 -1.45
CA LEU A 12 -1.69 9.18 -1.28
C LEU A 12 -1.44 8.88 0.22
N GLY A 13 -1.04 9.89 0.98
CA GLY A 13 -0.80 9.76 2.42
C GLY A 13 -2.08 9.42 3.19
N LEU A 14 -3.20 10.09 2.87
CA LEU A 14 -4.50 9.78 3.46
C LEU A 14 -4.97 8.37 3.12
N LEU A 15 -4.82 7.94 1.86
CA LEU A 15 -5.17 6.58 1.44
C LEU A 15 -4.38 5.53 2.22
N LEU A 16 -3.07 5.75 2.42
CA LEU A 16 -2.22 4.86 3.21
C LEU A 16 -2.62 4.82 4.69
N VAL A 17 -2.92 5.97 5.29
CA VAL A 17 -3.36 6.02 6.69
C VAL A 17 -4.69 5.28 6.86
N VAL A 18 -5.65 5.52 5.98
CA VAL A 18 -6.96 4.84 6.02
C VAL A 18 -6.80 3.34 5.80
N ALA A 19 -6.01 2.92 4.81
CA ALA A 19 -5.71 1.51 4.58
C ALA A 19 -5.03 0.86 5.79
N GLY A 20 -4.06 1.53 6.40
CA GLY A 20 -3.35 1.03 7.57
C GLY A 20 -4.25 0.88 8.79
N VAL A 21 -5.16 1.84 9.02
CA VAL A 21 -6.17 1.74 10.08
C VAL A 21 -7.13 0.56 9.84
N LEU A 22 -7.51 0.29 8.59
CA LEU A 22 -8.38 -0.85 8.26
C LEU A 22 -7.74 -2.21 8.60
N HIS A 23 -6.41 -2.32 8.58
CA HIS A 23 -5.71 -3.54 9.03
C HIS A 23 -5.93 -3.82 10.53
N PHE A 24 -6.14 -2.78 11.35
CA PHE A 24 -6.43 -2.93 12.79
C PHE A 24 -7.93 -3.09 13.08
N VAL A 25 -8.79 -2.37 12.35
CA VAL A 25 -10.25 -2.39 12.56
C VAL A 25 -10.87 -3.66 12.00
N ALA A 26 -10.42 -4.12 10.83
CA ALA A 26 -10.96 -5.28 10.13
C ALA A 26 -9.84 -6.19 9.60
N PRO A 27 -9.07 -6.85 10.47
CA PRO A 27 -7.94 -7.70 10.07
C PRO A 27 -8.36 -8.98 9.32
N THR A 28 -9.57 -9.49 9.56
CA THR A 28 -10.07 -10.78 9.03
C THR A 28 -9.90 -10.95 7.52
N PRO A 29 -10.32 -10.00 6.64
CA PRO A 29 -10.08 -10.10 5.20
C PRO A 29 -8.59 -10.17 4.84
N TYR A 30 -7.73 -9.44 5.54
CA TYR A 30 -6.28 -9.41 5.28
C TYR A 30 -5.58 -10.69 5.73
N VAL A 31 -6.02 -11.27 6.85
CA VAL A 31 -5.50 -12.55 7.34
C VAL A 31 -5.90 -13.70 6.41
N ARG A 32 -7.12 -13.67 5.85
CA ARG A 32 -7.56 -14.73 4.93
C ARG A 32 -6.75 -14.78 3.64
N ILE A 33 -6.28 -13.64 3.13
CA ILE A 33 -5.47 -13.56 1.90
C ILE A 33 -3.98 -13.89 2.13
N MET A 34 -3.56 -14.12 3.37
CA MET A 34 -2.16 -14.43 3.67
C MET A 34 -1.80 -15.82 3.11
N PRO A 35 -0.74 -15.92 2.29
CA PRO A 35 -0.26 -17.20 1.82
C PRO A 35 0.15 -18.12 2.96
N PRO A 36 -0.07 -19.45 2.85
CA PRO A 36 0.18 -20.41 3.92
C PRO A 36 1.67 -20.57 4.28
N TYR A 37 2.59 -20.09 3.44
CA TYR A 37 4.03 -20.11 3.71
C TYR A 37 4.48 -18.99 4.66
N LEU A 38 3.64 -18.00 4.97
CA LEU A 38 3.98 -16.91 5.88
C LEU A 38 3.55 -17.25 7.32
N PRO A 39 4.48 -17.26 8.29
CA PRO A 39 4.13 -17.50 9.69
C PRO A 39 3.43 -16.27 10.29
N ALA A 40 2.53 -16.51 11.24
CA ALA A 40 1.85 -15.47 12.03
C ALA A 40 1.14 -14.37 11.17
N PRO A 41 0.14 -14.73 10.34
CA PRO A 41 -0.51 -13.82 9.40
C PRO A 41 -1.12 -12.58 10.07
N LEU A 42 -1.69 -12.72 11.27
CA LEU A 42 -2.25 -11.60 12.03
C LEU A 42 -1.18 -10.56 12.42
N MET A 43 0.00 -11.03 12.85
CA MET A 43 1.11 -10.15 13.22
C MET A 43 1.63 -9.38 12.00
N LEU A 44 1.75 -10.06 10.85
CA LEU A 44 2.18 -9.44 9.60
C LEU A 44 1.19 -8.38 9.11
N VAL A 45 -0.11 -8.63 9.25
CA VAL A 45 -1.18 -7.67 8.93
C VAL A 45 -1.11 -6.43 9.81
N TYR A 46 -0.87 -6.57 11.12
CA TYR A 46 -0.68 -5.42 12.00
C TYR A 46 0.62 -4.68 11.74
N LEU A 47 1.71 -5.39 11.42
CA LEU A 47 2.98 -4.78 11.08
C LEU A 47 2.88 -3.99 9.77
N SER A 48 2.23 -4.54 8.74
CA SER A 48 1.98 -3.82 7.49
C SER A 48 1.08 -2.61 7.72
N GLY A 49 0.01 -2.76 8.51
CA GLY A 49 -0.86 -1.65 8.89
C GLY A 49 -0.13 -0.51 9.61
N LEU A 50 0.76 -0.84 10.54
CA LEU A 50 1.60 0.15 11.23
C LEU A 50 2.53 0.87 10.26
N CYS A 51 3.16 0.13 9.36
CA CYS A 51 4.01 0.68 8.30
C CYS A 51 3.21 1.60 7.38
N GLU A 52 2.01 1.22 6.95
CA GLU A 52 1.14 2.05 6.10
C GLU A 52 0.79 3.38 6.77
N VAL A 53 0.39 3.36 8.04
CA VAL A 53 0.12 4.59 8.80
C VAL A 53 1.38 5.45 8.92
N GLY A 54 2.51 4.85 9.30
CA GLY A 54 3.79 5.57 9.45
C GLY A 54 4.28 6.21 8.14
N LEU A 55 4.19 5.48 7.03
CA LEU A 55 4.56 5.97 5.70
C LEU A 55 3.57 7.01 5.18
N GLY A 56 2.28 6.82 5.42
CA GLY A 56 1.23 7.79 5.06
C GLY A 56 1.43 9.13 5.76
N ILE A 57 1.73 9.11 7.06
CA ILE A 57 2.11 10.30 7.83
C ILE A 57 3.45 10.87 7.32
N GLY A 58 4.43 10.00 7.07
CA GLY A 58 5.75 10.39 6.57
C GLY A 58 5.73 11.09 5.20
N LEU A 59 4.72 10.83 4.37
CA LEU A 59 4.49 11.53 3.10
C LEU A 59 3.99 12.97 3.28
N LEU A 60 3.41 13.31 4.44
CA LEU A 60 2.91 14.65 4.75
C LEU A 60 4.05 15.63 5.03
N PHE A 61 5.15 15.15 5.62
CA PHE A 61 6.32 15.96 5.95
C PHE A 61 7.35 15.96 4.83
N ARG A 62 7.71 17.15 4.32
CA ARG A 62 8.69 17.31 3.23
C ARG A 62 10.04 16.60 3.51
N ARG A 63 10.48 16.58 4.76
CA ARG A 63 11.78 16.02 5.18
C ARG A 63 11.81 14.49 5.12
N THR A 64 10.70 13.82 5.43
CA THR A 64 10.58 12.35 5.42
C THR A 64 9.97 11.81 4.14
N MET A 65 9.38 12.67 3.32
CA MET A 65 8.63 12.29 2.12
C MET A 65 9.40 11.35 1.17
N ARG A 66 10.70 11.59 0.94
CA ARG A 66 11.50 10.74 0.04
C ARG A 66 11.62 9.31 0.58
N TRP A 67 11.92 9.18 1.87
CA TRP A 67 12.00 7.90 2.57
C TRP A 67 10.64 7.22 2.65
N ALA A 68 9.58 7.98 2.92
CA ALA A 68 8.22 7.48 2.99
C ALA A 68 7.70 6.98 1.62
N ALA A 69 8.04 7.68 0.53
CA ALA A 69 7.70 7.24 -0.82
C ALA A 69 8.44 5.95 -1.21
N TRP A 70 9.74 5.84 -0.88
CA TRP A 70 10.48 4.59 -1.08
C TRP A 70 9.95 3.44 -0.21
N GLY A 71 9.64 3.72 1.06
CA GLY A 71 9.03 2.73 1.95
C GLY A 71 7.66 2.27 1.47
N THR A 72 6.85 3.18 0.90
CA THR A 72 5.55 2.84 0.29
C THR A 72 5.72 1.89 -0.89
N VAL A 73 6.70 2.16 -1.77
CA VAL A 73 7.03 1.27 -2.89
C VAL A 73 7.47 -0.10 -2.37
N ALA A 74 8.37 -0.14 -1.40
CA ALA A 74 8.85 -1.39 -0.82
C ALA A 74 7.72 -2.20 -0.16
N LEU A 75 6.83 -1.53 0.57
CA LEU A 75 5.68 -2.16 1.22
C LEU A 75 4.71 -2.74 0.20
N PHE A 76 4.36 -1.99 -0.85
CA PHE A 76 3.50 -2.52 -1.91
C PHE A 76 4.14 -3.68 -2.67
N ILE A 77 5.46 -3.69 -2.86
CA ILE A 77 6.15 -4.86 -3.42
C ILE A 77 6.03 -6.06 -2.46
N ALA A 78 6.19 -5.84 -1.15
CA ALA A 78 6.09 -6.89 -0.15
C ALA A 78 4.67 -7.49 -0.02
N VAL A 79 3.61 -6.69 -0.26
CA VAL A 79 2.21 -7.14 -0.20
C VAL A 79 1.73 -7.76 -1.53
N LEU A 80 2.45 -7.53 -2.64
CA LEU A 80 2.09 -8.07 -3.97
C LEU A 80 1.89 -9.61 -3.98
N PRO A 81 2.74 -10.43 -3.33
CA PRO A 81 2.53 -11.88 -3.27
C PRO A 81 1.20 -12.28 -2.62
N ALA A 82 0.74 -11.54 -1.60
CA ALA A 82 -0.55 -11.81 -0.96
C ALA A 82 -1.72 -11.51 -1.90
N ASN A 83 -1.64 -10.43 -2.68
CA ASN A 83 -2.68 -10.10 -3.67
C ASN A 83 -2.67 -11.06 -4.88
N VAL A 84 -1.50 -11.54 -5.29
CA VAL A 84 -1.41 -12.60 -6.32
C VAL A 84 -2.00 -13.92 -5.81
N TYR A 85 -1.69 -14.30 -4.56
CA TYR A 85 -2.27 -15.48 -3.93
C TYR A 85 -3.80 -15.37 -3.84
N MET A 86 -4.32 -14.22 -3.45
CA MET A 86 -5.76 -13.95 -3.44
C MET A 86 -6.38 -14.12 -4.84
N ALA A 87 -5.71 -13.65 -5.90
CA ALA A 87 -6.18 -13.81 -7.28
C ALA A 87 -6.19 -15.28 -7.73
N GLN A 88 -5.17 -16.04 -7.36
CA GLN A 88 -5.06 -17.46 -7.70
C GLN A 88 -6.04 -18.33 -6.89
N ALA A 89 -6.26 -18.01 -5.63
CA ALA A 89 -7.13 -18.74 -4.71
C ALA A 89 -8.55 -18.16 -4.61
N ASN A 90 -8.91 -17.18 -5.46
CA ASN A 90 -10.20 -16.51 -5.41
C ASN A 90 -11.36 -17.50 -5.51
N ASP A 91 -11.29 -18.39 -6.50
CA ASP A 91 -12.37 -19.30 -6.84
C ASP A 91 -12.60 -20.37 -5.76
N SER A 92 -11.60 -20.65 -4.92
CA SER A 92 -11.65 -21.66 -3.86
C SER A 92 -11.83 -21.09 -2.44
N LEU A 93 -11.41 -19.85 -2.17
CA LEU A 93 -11.39 -19.29 -0.82
C LEU A 93 -12.28 -18.06 -0.61
N PHE A 94 -12.53 -17.27 -1.66
CA PHE A 94 -13.14 -15.94 -1.52
C PHE A 94 -14.45 -15.77 -2.30
N HIS A 95 -14.60 -16.50 -3.42
CA HIS A 95 -15.76 -16.44 -4.32
C HIS A 95 -16.16 -15.01 -4.71
N LEU A 96 -15.17 -14.11 -4.81
CA LEU A 96 -15.41 -12.74 -5.24
C LEU A 96 -15.46 -12.66 -6.77
N PRO A 97 -16.08 -11.62 -7.34
CA PRO A 97 -16.05 -11.41 -8.78
C PRO A 97 -14.60 -11.31 -9.28
N ALA A 98 -14.23 -12.13 -10.26
CA ALA A 98 -12.85 -12.23 -10.74
C ALA A 98 -12.27 -10.86 -11.15
N TRP A 99 -13.08 -10.03 -11.82
CA TRP A 99 -12.68 -8.67 -12.23
C TRP A 99 -12.25 -7.79 -11.05
N LEU A 100 -12.84 -7.98 -9.87
CA LEU A 100 -12.51 -7.20 -8.68
C LEU A 100 -11.15 -7.60 -8.11
N VAL A 101 -10.85 -8.90 -8.10
CA VAL A 101 -9.59 -9.41 -7.54
C VAL A 101 -8.44 -9.18 -8.51
N TRP A 102 -8.65 -9.48 -9.79
CA TRP A 102 -7.67 -9.21 -10.84
C TRP A 102 -7.44 -7.72 -11.05
N GLY A 103 -8.45 -6.87 -10.83
CA GLY A 103 -8.33 -5.41 -10.90
C GLY A 103 -7.45 -4.80 -9.81
N ARG A 104 -7.24 -5.49 -8.67
CA ARG A 104 -6.36 -5.01 -7.59
C ARG A 104 -4.90 -4.97 -8.00
N LEU A 105 -4.44 -5.93 -8.80
CA LEU A 105 -3.05 -6.02 -9.26
C LEU A 105 -2.62 -4.81 -10.11
N PRO A 106 -3.32 -4.43 -11.20
CA PRO A 106 -2.97 -3.24 -11.96
C PRO A 106 -3.15 -1.96 -11.14
N LEU A 107 -4.17 -1.89 -10.27
CA LEU A 107 -4.31 -0.75 -9.35
C LEU A 107 -3.09 -0.61 -8.43
N GLN A 108 -2.58 -1.71 -7.88
CA GLN A 108 -1.39 -1.72 -7.04
C GLN A 108 -0.14 -1.27 -7.82
N LEU A 109 0.01 -1.68 -9.07
CA LEU A 109 1.09 -1.18 -9.94
C LEU A 109 0.98 0.32 -10.20
N VAL A 110 -0.24 0.84 -10.40
CA VAL A 110 -0.49 2.28 -10.53
C VAL A 110 -0.12 3.02 -9.24
N LEU A 111 -0.49 2.48 -8.07
CA LEU A 111 -0.12 3.05 -6.77
C LEU A 111 1.40 3.05 -6.54
N ILE A 112 2.10 1.98 -6.94
CA ILE A 112 3.56 1.90 -6.90
C ILE A 112 4.17 2.98 -7.81
N ALA A 113 3.71 3.08 -9.06
CA ALA A 113 4.20 4.08 -10.01
C ALA A 113 3.91 5.51 -9.50
N TRP A 114 2.78 5.70 -8.84
CA TRP A 114 2.42 6.97 -8.24
C TRP A 114 3.32 7.33 -7.06
N ALA A 115 3.59 6.39 -6.14
CA ALA A 115 4.55 6.56 -5.05
C ALA A 115 5.97 6.82 -5.58
N TRP A 116 6.41 6.08 -6.61
CA TRP A 116 7.68 6.31 -7.29
C TRP A 116 7.78 7.69 -7.93
N SER A 117 6.71 8.21 -8.54
CA SER A 117 6.73 9.57 -9.10
C SER A 117 7.03 10.64 -8.04
N HIS A 118 6.67 10.36 -6.78
CA HIS A 118 6.91 11.24 -5.64
C HIS A 118 8.36 11.15 -5.11
N THR A 119 9.08 10.04 -5.32
CA THR A 119 10.52 9.94 -4.99
C THR A 119 11.36 10.88 -5.86
N ARG A 120 11.09 10.92 -7.18
CA ARG A 120 11.82 11.78 -8.14
C ARG A 120 11.50 13.26 -8.01
N LYS A 121 10.26 13.63 -7.65
CA LYS A 121 9.88 15.04 -7.46
C LYS A 121 10.44 15.64 -6.17
N ALA A 122 10.85 14.82 -5.19
CA ALA A 122 11.53 15.31 -3.99
C ALA A 122 12.93 15.85 -4.33
N GLU A 123 13.63 15.28 -5.31
CA GLU A 123 14.97 15.74 -5.73
C GLU A 123 14.94 17.16 -6.31
N ARG A 124 13.86 17.56 -7.01
CA ARG A 124 13.71 18.91 -7.58
C ARG A 124 13.33 20.01 -6.58
N LEU A 125 13.07 19.67 -5.32
CA LEU A 125 12.70 20.65 -4.28
C LEU A 125 13.84 20.92 -3.29
N VAL A 126 14.97 20.21 -3.44
CA VAL A 126 16.17 20.32 -2.59
C VAL A 126 17.30 21.10 -3.29
N PHE A 127 17.14 21.39 -4.58
CA PHE A 127 17.97 22.31 -5.38
C PHE A 127 17.10 23.46 -5.88
#